data_AF-A0AAV7I664-F1
#
_entry.id   AF-A0AAV7I664-F1
#
_cell.length_a   1.000
_cell.length_b   1.000
_cell.length_c   1.000
_cell.angle_alpha   90.00
_cell.angle_beta   90.00
_cell.angle_gamma   90.00
#
_symmetry.space_group_name_H-M   'P 1'
#
loop_
_entity.id
_entity.type
_entity.pdbx_description
1 polymer ?
#
loop_
_entity_poly.entity_id
_entity_poly.type
_entity_poly.pdbx_seq_one_letter_code
_entity_poly.pdbx_strand_id
1 'polypeptide(L)'
;MKKFLFMICIFIPSVFCGSRPSFVTDEMIAMAASVVNACQRQTGVATADIEAVRNGEWPESRQLKCYMYCLWEQFGLIDIKGELSLNGMLTFFQRIPAYRAEVQKAIRECKGVGEYLANGDNCQYAYTFNLCYAKVSPKVRTRINLFIES
;
A
#
# COMPACT_ATOMS: atom_id res chain seq x y z
N MET A 1 -18.53 -24.40 49.06
CA MET A 1 -19.35 -25.14 48.07
C MET A 1 -20.45 -24.22 47.57
N LYS A 2 -20.40 -23.82 46.30
CA LYS A 2 -21.57 -23.52 45.45
C LYS A 2 -21.05 -23.45 44.02
N LYS A 3 -21.27 -24.56 43.31
CA LYS A 3 -21.00 -24.74 41.89
C LYS A 3 -21.95 -23.80 41.14
N PHE A 4 -21.41 -22.85 40.38
CA PHE A 4 -22.17 -22.20 39.32
C PHE A 4 -21.54 -22.63 38.00
N LEU A 5 -22.10 -23.72 37.47
CA LEU A 5 -22.02 -24.07 36.05
C LEU A 5 -22.70 -22.92 35.29
N PHE A 6 -21.95 -22.13 34.53
CA PHE A 6 -22.52 -21.36 33.43
C PHE A 6 -21.74 -21.68 32.16
N MET A 7 -22.33 -22.62 31.43
CA MET A 7 -22.40 -22.73 29.99
C MET A 7 -21.56 -21.74 29.17
N ILE A 8 -20.60 -22.31 28.46
CA ILE A 8 -20.09 -21.95 27.13
C ILE A 8 -20.93 -20.88 26.40
N CYS A 9 -20.37 -19.69 26.24
CA CYS A 9 -20.45 -18.95 25.00
C CYS A 9 -19.01 -18.78 24.52
N ILE A 10 -18.62 -19.66 23.60
CA ILE A 10 -17.50 -19.44 22.69
C ILE A 10 -17.77 -18.10 21.99
N PHE A 11 -17.15 -17.03 22.48
CA PHE A 11 -16.86 -15.87 21.66
C PHE A 11 -15.77 -16.35 20.70
N ILE A 12 -16.17 -16.98 19.58
CA ILE A 12 -15.34 -16.93 18.38
C ILE A 12 -15.13 -15.44 18.14
N PRO A 13 -13.90 -14.90 18.22
CA PRO A 13 -13.66 -13.58 17.69
C PRO A 13 -14.06 -13.70 16.23
N SER A 14 -15.12 -13.00 15.87
CA SER A 14 -15.55 -12.82 14.50
C SER A 14 -14.31 -12.53 13.68
N VAL A 15 -13.88 -13.52 12.90
CA VAL A 15 -12.90 -13.34 11.84
C VAL A 15 -13.49 -12.23 11.01
N PHE A 16 -12.96 -11.02 11.16
CA PHE A 16 -13.29 -9.88 10.32
C PHE A 16 -12.75 -10.24 8.95
N CYS A 17 -13.53 -11.02 8.20
CA CYS A 17 -13.33 -11.21 6.78
C CYS A 17 -13.52 -9.81 6.18
N GLY A 18 -12.40 -9.12 5.94
CA GLY A 18 -12.40 -7.77 5.39
C GLY A 18 -13.09 -7.78 4.05
N SER A 19 -14.37 -7.38 4.02
CA SER A 19 -15.13 -7.34 2.78
C SER A 19 -14.59 -6.25 1.88
N ARG A 20 -14.50 -6.54 0.57
CA ARG A 20 -14.13 -5.53 -0.43
C ARG A 20 -15.07 -4.32 -0.28
N PRO A 21 -14.55 -3.08 -0.26
CA PRO A 21 -15.42 -1.91 -0.25
C PRO A 21 -16.32 -1.91 -1.48
N SER A 22 -17.59 -1.56 -1.33
CA SER A 22 -18.59 -1.60 -2.41
C SER A 22 -18.27 -0.71 -3.61
N PHE A 23 -17.39 0.27 -3.45
CA PHE A 23 -16.92 1.13 -4.55
C PHE A 23 -15.84 0.49 -5.43
N VAL A 24 -15.24 -0.64 -5.01
CA VAL A 24 -14.21 -1.35 -5.78
C VAL A 24 -14.87 -2.36 -6.71
N THR A 25 -14.79 -2.11 -8.02
CA THR A 25 -15.37 -3.00 -9.05
C THR A 25 -14.39 -4.10 -9.47
N ASP A 26 -14.90 -5.16 -10.11
CA ASP A 26 -14.07 -6.23 -10.66
C ASP A 26 -13.13 -5.72 -11.76
N GLU A 27 -13.58 -4.73 -12.54
CA GLU A 27 -12.76 -4.07 -13.55
C GLU A 27 -11.55 -3.35 -12.94
N MET A 28 -11.75 -2.63 -11.82
CA MET A 28 -10.65 -1.97 -11.10
C MET A 28 -9.64 -3.01 -10.58
N ILE A 29 -10.13 -4.15 -10.07
CA ILE A 29 -9.28 -5.25 -9.60
C ILE A 29 -8.48 -5.85 -10.76
N ALA A 30 -9.12 -6.12 -11.90
CA ALA A 30 -8.48 -6.67 -13.08
C ALA A 30 -7.42 -5.72 -13.66
N MET A 31 -7.71 -4.42 -13.72
CA MET A 31 -6.75 -3.40 -14.12
C MET A 31 -5.54 -3.36 -13.18
N ALA A 32 -5.77 -3.33 -11.86
CA ALA A 32 -4.69 -3.34 -10.87
C ALA A 32 -3.82 -4.59 -10.98
N ALA A 33 -4.42 -5.77 -11.15
CA ALA A 33 -3.70 -7.03 -11.33
C ALA A 33 -2.85 -7.03 -12.61
N SER A 34 -3.38 -6.49 -13.71
CA SER A 34 -2.64 -6.35 -14.97
C SER A 34 -1.38 -5.48 -14.80
N VAL A 35 -1.53 -4.32 -14.15
CA VAL A 35 -0.42 -3.40 -13.86
C VAL A 35 0.63 -4.04 -12.95
N VAL A 36 0.19 -4.71 -11.87
CA VAL A 36 1.08 -5.43 -10.95
C VAL A 36 1.90 -6.49 -11.69
N ASN A 37 1.26 -7.30 -12.53
CA ASN A 37 1.94 -8.33 -13.33
C ASN A 37 2.91 -7.74 -14.37
N ALA A 38 2.55 -6.62 -14.98
CA ALA A 38 3.43 -5.92 -15.92
C ALA A 38 4.69 -5.40 -15.22
N CYS A 39 4.52 -4.68 -14.10
CA CYS A 39 5.64 -4.15 -13.33
C CYS A 39 6.52 -5.24 -12.72
N GLN A 40 5.93 -6.35 -12.26
CA GLN A 40 6.71 -7.48 -11.76
C GLN A 40 7.59 -8.08 -12.86
N ARG A 41 7.05 -8.32 -14.06
CA ARG A 41 7.82 -8.82 -15.21
C ARG A 41 8.89 -7.84 -15.66
N GLN A 42 8.59 -6.54 -15.71
CA GLN A 42 9.52 -5.51 -16.15
C GLN A 42 10.72 -5.36 -15.22
N THR A 43 10.49 -5.46 -13.91
CA THR A 43 11.53 -5.21 -12.90
C THR A 43 12.23 -6.47 -12.41
N GLY A 44 11.62 -7.64 -12.60
CA GLY A 44 12.13 -8.91 -12.10
C GLY A 44 12.07 -9.04 -10.58
N VAL A 45 11.22 -8.25 -9.90
CA VAL A 45 11.07 -8.35 -8.45
C VAL A 45 10.57 -9.74 -8.05
N ALA A 46 11.16 -10.29 -6.99
CA ALA A 46 10.72 -11.55 -6.43
C ALA A 46 9.33 -11.40 -5.79
N THR A 47 8.46 -12.39 -5.99
CA THR A 47 7.15 -12.41 -5.30
C THR A 47 7.31 -12.31 -3.79
N ALA A 48 8.34 -12.96 -3.22
CA ALA A 48 8.66 -12.88 -1.80
C ALA A 48 8.95 -11.45 -1.31
N ASP A 49 9.61 -10.61 -2.11
CA ASP A 49 9.87 -9.21 -1.74
C ASP A 49 8.58 -8.38 -1.71
N ILE A 50 7.65 -8.66 -2.64
CA ILE A 50 6.32 -8.02 -2.66
C ILE A 50 5.52 -8.46 -1.43
N GLU A 51 5.53 -9.76 -1.11
CA GLU A 51 4.85 -10.33 0.05
C GLU A 51 5.43 -9.81 1.37
N ALA A 52 6.76 -9.66 1.47
CA ALA A 52 7.43 -9.07 2.61
C ALA A 52 6.91 -7.64 2.89
N VAL A 53 6.78 -6.80 1.85
CA VAL A 53 6.18 -5.45 1.98
C VAL A 53 4.73 -5.50 2.44
N ARG A 54 3.95 -6.46 1.95
CA ARG A 54 2.58 -6.68 2.41
C ARG A 54 2.53 -7.11 3.88
N ASN A 55 3.58 -7.72 4.40
CA ASN A 55 3.73 -8.15 5.79
C ASN A 55 4.49 -7.13 6.66
N GLY A 56 4.91 -6.00 6.08
CA GLY A 56 5.47 -4.87 6.81
C GLY A 56 6.99 -4.91 6.93
N GLU A 57 7.60 -5.87 6.27
CA GLU A 57 9.03 -5.95 6.05
C GLU A 57 9.37 -5.17 4.78
N TRP A 58 10.49 -4.45 4.78
CA TRP A 58 10.84 -3.59 3.64
C TRP A 58 12.20 -3.97 3.07
N PRO A 59 12.30 -5.09 2.32
CA PRO A 59 13.53 -5.45 1.63
C PRO A 59 14.07 -4.27 0.81
N GLU A 60 15.39 -4.15 0.71
CA GLU A 60 16.02 -3.02 0.02
C GLU A 60 16.50 -3.37 -1.39
N SER A 61 15.99 -4.47 -1.97
CA SER A 61 16.37 -4.93 -3.30
C SER A 61 16.08 -3.86 -4.35
N ARG A 62 16.99 -3.72 -5.33
CA ARG A 62 16.83 -2.76 -6.43
C ARG A 62 15.53 -2.99 -7.19
N GLN A 63 15.18 -4.26 -7.40
CA GLN A 63 14.01 -4.68 -8.14
C GLN A 63 12.72 -4.26 -7.43
N LEU A 64 12.63 -4.41 -6.10
CA LEU A 64 11.47 -3.96 -5.33
C LEU A 64 11.31 -2.43 -5.36
N LYS A 65 12.42 -1.70 -5.21
CA LYS A 65 12.41 -0.22 -5.29
C LYS A 65 11.88 0.25 -6.65
N CYS A 66 12.37 -0.35 -7.73
CA CYS A 66 11.92 0.00 -9.08
C CYS A 66 10.52 -0.53 -9.40
N TYR A 67 10.10 -1.64 -8.79
CA TYR A 67 8.71 -2.12 -8.87
C TYR A 67 7.74 -1.07 -8.32
N MET A 68 8.04 -0.48 -7.16
CA MET A 68 7.21 0.60 -6.59
C MET A 68 7.13 1.82 -7.51
N TYR A 69 8.24 2.21 -8.13
CA TYR A 69 8.25 3.32 -9.08
C TYR A 69 7.46 2.99 -10.37
N CYS A 70 7.60 1.78 -10.91
CA CYS A 70 6.80 1.33 -12.04
C CYS A 70 5.30 1.43 -11.76
N LEU A 71 4.85 1.04 -10.56
CA LEU A 71 3.44 1.19 -10.18
C LEU A 71 3.00 2.66 -10.21
N TRP A 72 3.86 3.59 -9.76
CA TRP A 72 3.55 5.02 -9.83
C TRP A 72 3.39 5.51 -11.26
N GLU A 73 4.24 5.06 -12.18
CA GLU A 73 4.14 5.39 -13.60
C GLU A 73 2.86 4.85 -14.21
N GLN A 74 2.58 3.55 -14.03
CA GLN A 74 1.44 2.88 -14.65
C GLN A 74 0.09 3.40 -14.14
N PHE A 75 0.03 3.85 -12.88
CA PHE A 75 -1.17 4.44 -12.30
C PHE A 75 -1.25 5.96 -12.48
N GLY A 76 -0.28 6.60 -13.13
CA GLY A 76 -0.27 8.05 -13.38
C GLY A 76 -0.16 8.88 -12.10
N LEU A 77 0.58 8.39 -11.10
CA LEU A 77 0.75 9.07 -9.81
C LEU A 77 1.82 10.16 -9.84
N ILE A 78 2.68 10.12 -10.85
CA ILE A 78 3.78 11.05 -11.04
C ILE A 78 3.52 12.02 -12.18
N ASP A 79 4.16 13.18 -12.13
CA ASP A 79 4.14 14.16 -13.22
C ASP A 79 5.23 13.87 -14.28
N ILE A 80 5.34 14.74 -15.28
CA ILE A 80 6.31 14.62 -16.37
C ILE A 80 7.77 14.71 -15.92
N LYS A 81 8.04 15.14 -14.68
CA LYS A 81 9.38 15.20 -14.08
C LYS A 81 9.71 13.93 -13.29
N GLY A 82 8.76 12.99 -13.19
CA GLY A 82 8.89 11.78 -12.39
C GLY A 82 8.60 12.00 -10.90
N GLU A 83 8.06 13.15 -10.52
CA GLU A 83 7.73 13.45 -9.12
C GLU A 83 6.30 13.10 -8.77
N LEU A 84 6.05 12.69 -7.53
CA LEU A 84 4.68 12.49 -7.07
C LEU A 84 3.85 13.76 -7.21
N SER A 85 2.72 13.60 -7.89
CA SER A 85 1.74 14.65 -8.13
C SER A 85 0.60 14.49 -7.15
N LEU A 86 0.33 15.52 -6.33
CA LEU A 86 -0.89 15.55 -5.53
C LEU A 86 -2.13 15.41 -6.41
N ASN A 87 -2.12 16.02 -7.60
CA ASN A 87 -3.21 15.88 -8.55
C ASN A 87 -3.28 14.48 -9.14
N GLY A 88 -2.14 13.83 -9.44
CA GLY A 88 -2.10 12.44 -9.92
C GLY A 88 -2.63 11.47 -8.88
N MET A 89 -2.16 11.59 -7.63
CA MET A 89 -2.65 10.81 -6.49
C MET A 89 -4.13 11.06 -6.20
N LEU A 90 -4.58 12.32 -6.14
CA LEU A 90 -6.00 12.63 -5.97
C LEU A 90 -6.85 12.20 -7.16
N THR A 91 -6.28 12.20 -8.38
CA THR A 91 -6.92 11.70 -9.59
C THR A 91 -7.09 10.20 -9.56
N PHE A 92 -6.07 9.47 -9.17
CA PHE A 92 -6.15 8.03 -8.98
C PHE A 92 -7.15 7.67 -7.89
N PHE A 93 -7.13 8.40 -6.77
CA PHE A 93 -8.10 8.26 -5.70
C PHE A 93 -9.39 9.08 -5.92
N GLN A 94 -9.70 9.48 -7.17
CA GLN A 94 -10.70 10.51 -7.57
C GLN A 94 -12.06 10.46 -6.88
N ARG A 95 -12.44 9.32 -6.31
CA ARG A 95 -13.81 9.04 -5.88
C ARG A 95 -13.90 8.42 -4.48
N ILE A 96 -12.83 8.47 -3.69
CA ILE A 96 -12.84 7.89 -2.36
C ILE A 96 -12.51 8.98 -1.32
N PRO A 97 -13.49 9.81 -0.94
CA PRO A 97 -13.31 10.88 0.06
C PRO A 97 -12.62 10.41 1.34
N ALA A 98 -12.84 9.15 1.72
CA ALA A 98 -12.26 8.52 2.90
C ALA A 98 -10.71 8.46 2.92
N TYR A 99 -10.04 8.60 1.78
CA TYR A 99 -8.56 8.59 1.68
C TYR A 99 -7.96 9.96 1.38
N ARG A 100 -8.77 10.99 1.07
CA ARG A 100 -8.25 12.31 0.65
C ARG A 100 -7.34 12.95 1.70
N ALA A 101 -7.78 13.00 2.96
CA ALA A 101 -7.01 13.58 4.05
C ALA A 101 -5.69 12.81 4.31
N GLU A 102 -5.75 11.49 4.16
CA GLU A 102 -4.60 10.60 4.34
C GLU A 102 -3.56 10.78 3.24
N VAL A 103 -3.98 10.80 1.97
CA VAL A 103 -3.13 11.07 0.80
C VAL A 103 -2.47 12.44 0.91
N GLN A 104 -3.23 13.47 1.30
CA GLN A 104 -2.68 14.80 1.51
C GLN A 104 -1.67 14.83 2.65
N LYS A 105 -1.92 14.11 3.75
CA LYS A 105 -0.96 13.99 4.86
C LYS A 105 0.33 13.31 4.39
N ALA A 106 0.21 12.19 3.67
CA ALA A 106 1.35 11.46 3.12
C ALA A 106 2.22 12.33 2.22
N ILE A 107 1.62 13.07 1.29
CA ILE A 107 2.40 13.96 0.41
C ILE A 107 3.09 15.06 1.20
N ARG A 108 2.38 15.71 2.14
CA ARG A 108 2.99 16.77 2.97
C ARG A 108 4.17 16.27 3.81
N GLU A 109 4.08 15.07 4.37
CA GLU A 109 5.09 14.56 5.31
C GLU A 109 6.20 13.76 4.63
N CYS A 110 5.92 13.08 3.52
CA CYS A 110 6.83 12.10 2.92
C CYS A 110 7.45 12.53 1.59
N LYS A 111 6.84 13.47 0.84
CA LYS A 111 7.33 13.85 -0.50
C LYS A 111 8.78 14.35 -0.44
N GLY A 112 9.04 15.36 0.40
CA GLY A 112 10.39 15.94 0.53
C GLY A 112 11.43 14.99 1.12
N VAL A 113 11.03 14.08 2.02
CA VAL A 113 11.91 13.02 2.55
C VAL A 113 12.33 12.07 1.43
N GLY A 114 11.37 11.67 0.61
CA GLY A 114 11.61 10.82 -0.55
C GLY A 114 12.58 11.45 -1.54
N GLU A 115 12.36 12.71 -1.91
CA GLU A 115 13.21 13.43 -2.87
C GLU A 115 14.63 13.63 -2.35
N TYR A 116 14.77 14.02 -1.09
CA TYR A 116 16.08 14.24 -0.47
C TYR A 116 16.91 12.95 -0.42
N LEU A 117 16.32 11.83 0.01
CA LEU A 117 17.03 10.55 0.15
C LEU A 117 17.19 9.79 -1.16
N ALA A 118 16.42 10.13 -2.19
CA ALA A 118 16.53 9.54 -3.51
C ALA A 118 17.83 9.91 -4.22
N ASN A 119 18.37 11.11 -3.97
CA ASN A 119 19.56 11.64 -4.64
C ASN A 119 19.52 11.45 -6.18
N GLY A 120 18.35 11.72 -6.79
CA GLY A 120 18.12 11.57 -8.23
C GLY A 120 17.72 10.18 -8.72
N ASP A 121 17.61 9.19 -7.83
CA ASP A 121 17.16 7.84 -8.18
C ASP A 121 15.66 7.65 -7.92
N ASN A 122 14.90 7.60 -9.01
CA ASN A 122 13.44 7.46 -8.99
C ASN A 122 12.94 6.19 -8.27
N CYS A 123 13.68 5.08 -8.35
CA CYS A 123 13.32 3.87 -7.63
C CYS A 123 13.52 4.05 -6.11
N GLN A 124 14.61 4.69 -5.71
CA GLN A 124 14.88 5.00 -4.30
C GLN A 124 13.86 6.01 -3.76
N TYR A 125 13.44 6.97 -4.58
CA TYR A 125 12.35 7.88 -4.25
C TYR A 125 11.07 7.12 -3.94
N ALA A 126 10.65 6.23 -4.85
CA ALA A 126 9.44 5.45 -4.67
C ALA A 126 9.45 4.64 -3.38
N TYR A 127 10.55 3.93 -3.13
CA TYR A 127 10.71 3.16 -1.90
C TYR A 127 10.64 4.02 -0.64
N THR A 128 11.40 5.12 -0.61
CA THR A 128 11.50 5.98 0.57
C THR A 128 10.15 6.61 0.90
N PHE A 129 9.43 7.08 -0.13
CA PHE A 129 8.09 7.62 0.06
C PHE A 129 7.13 6.57 0.59
N ASN A 130 7.08 5.37 -0.01
CA ASN A 130 6.15 4.32 0.40
C ASN A 130 6.45 3.85 1.83
N LEU A 131 7.72 3.73 2.21
CA LEU A 131 8.14 3.41 3.58
C LEU A 131 7.72 4.50 4.57
N CYS A 132 7.90 5.78 4.23
CA CYS A 132 7.41 6.89 5.04
C CYS A 132 5.89 6.85 5.15
N TYR A 133 5.18 6.62 4.04
CA TYR A 133 3.73 6.58 4.00
C TYR A 133 3.16 5.49 4.92
N ALA A 134 3.73 4.29 4.88
CA ALA A 134 3.35 3.20 5.78
C ALA A 134 3.57 3.54 7.25
N LYS A 135 4.56 4.38 7.59
CA LYS A 135 4.78 4.88 8.95
C LYS A 135 3.73 5.93 9.35
N VAL A 136 3.32 6.82 8.46
CA VAL A 136 2.42 7.94 8.82
C VAL A 136 0.92 7.63 8.67
N SER A 137 0.57 6.55 7.96
CA SER A 137 -0.81 6.05 7.83
C SER A 137 -1.08 4.82 8.71
N PRO A 138 -1.96 4.96 9.74
CA PRO A 138 -2.43 3.82 10.51
C PRO A 138 -3.16 2.78 9.66
N LYS A 139 -3.90 3.17 8.62
CA LYS A 139 -4.67 2.22 7.79
C LYS A 139 -3.79 1.37 6.89
N VAL A 140 -2.73 1.94 6.32
CA VAL A 140 -1.72 1.18 5.55
C VAL A 140 -0.97 0.24 6.48
N ARG A 141 -0.56 0.72 7.66
CA ARG A 141 0.07 -0.09 8.71
C ARG A 141 -0.82 -1.25 9.17
N THR A 142 -2.11 -1.02 9.40
CA THR A 142 -3.05 -2.06 9.83
C THR A 142 -3.33 -3.08 8.71
N ARG A 143 -3.44 -2.66 7.44
CA ARG A 143 -3.68 -3.60 6.32
C ARG A 143 -2.49 -4.49 6.01
N ILE A 144 -1.28 -4.02 6.34
CA ILE A 144 -0.04 -4.79 6.29
C ILE A 144 -0.03 -5.91 7.36
N ASN A 145 -0.52 -5.61 8.57
CA ASN A 145 -0.58 -6.60 9.65
C ASN A 145 -1.81 -7.53 9.58
N LEU A 146 -2.83 -7.21 8.77
CA LEU A 146 -4.10 -7.95 8.69
C LEU A 146 -4.08 -9.19 7.78
N PHE A 147 -3.01 -9.46 7.04
CA PHE A 147 -2.84 -10.70 6.26
C PHE A 147 -1.93 -11.74 6.94
N ILE A 148 -1.41 -11.44 8.14
CA ILE A 148 -0.55 -12.35 8.91
C ILE A 148 -1.38 -13.31 9.79
N GLU A 149 -2.69 -13.08 9.93
CA GLU A 149 -3.60 -13.92 10.72
C GLU A 149 -4.70 -14.62 9.89
N SER A 150 -4.44 -14.90 8.61
CA SER A 150 -5.33 -15.72 7.76
C SER A 150 -4.59 -16.86 7.09
#